data_AF-R7Q3G4-F1
#
_entry.id   AF-R7Q3G4-F1
#
_cell.length_a   1.000
_cell.length_b   1.000
_cell.length_c   1.000
_cell.angle_alpha   90.00
_cell.angle_beta   90.00
_cell.angle_gamma   90.00
#
_symmetry.space_group_name_H-M   'P 1'
#
loop_
_entity.id
_entity.type
_entity.pdbx_description
1 polymer ?
#
loop_
_entity_poly.entity_id
_entity_poly.type
_entity_poly.pdbx_seq_one_letter_code
_entity_poly.pdbx_strand_id
1 'polypeptide(L)'
;MDESGKPNYNDAESEYVLAAITIHESEYKHVEDELSKVKLLYYPEKDPTDVEIHATDIISRKGIFKEMDVSKRLQLLKDVLNTLGKIDCTVNCVLVRKDLLKGRVADVDNVAYKFLFERLCLTHQKLNKKLTRGEQTLNSGSFSWIRSNPNLMRR
;
A
#
# COMPACT_ATOMS: atom_id res chain seq x y z
N MET A 1 2.55 -3.67 4.07
CA MET A 1 2.50 -4.74 3.06
C MET A 1 1.43 -5.71 3.51
N ASP A 2 0.75 -6.36 2.58
CA ASP A 2 -0.31 -7.30 2.92
C ASP A 2 -0.37 -8.42 1.86
N GLU A 3 -0.96 -9.54 2.24
CA GLU A 3 -0.98 -10.76 1.44
C GLU A 3 -2.38 -11.30 1.20
N SER A 4 -2.56 -12.00 0.08
CA SER A 4 -3.78 -12.74 -0.22
C SER A 4 -3.46 -14.15 -0.70
N GLY A 5 -4.15 -15.13 -0.10
CA GLY A 5 -3.81 -16.54 -0.22
C GLY A 5 -2.60 -16.90 0.65
N LYS A 6 -2.11 -18.12 0.48
CA LYS A 6 -0.94 -18.63 1.20
C LYS A 6 0.13 -19.11 0.23
N PRO A 7 1.41 -18.96 0.58
CA PRO A 7 2.52 -19.29 -0.33
C PRO A 7 2.72 -20.82 -0.49
N ASN A 8 2.09 -21.66 0.33
CA ASN A 8 2.27 -23.12 0.28
C ASN A 8 1.54 -23.75 -0.92
N TYR A 9 2.18 -24.74 -1.56
CA TYR A 9 1.65 -25.50 -2.69
C TYR A 9 0.44 -26.40 -2.36
N ASN A 10 0.21 -26.68 -1.08
CA ASN A 10 -0.88 -27.53 -0.62
C ASN A 10 -2.17 -26.74 -0.30
N ASP A 11 -2.12 -25.42 -0.33
CA ASP A 11 -3.32 -24.59 -0.16
C ASP A 11 -4.21 -24.63 -1.40
N ALA A 12 -5.51 -24.42 -1.18
CA ALA A 12 -6.53 -24.55 -2.22
C ALA A 12 -6.41 -23.49 -3.31
N GLU A 13 -5.97 -22.28 -2.95
CA GLU A 13 -5.74 -21.18 -3.88
C GLU A 13 -4.50 -21.46 -4.74
N SER A 14 -4.60 -21.29 -6.06
CA SER A 14 -3.44 -21.45 -6.97
C SER A 14 -2.58 -20.19 -7.02
N GLU A 15 -3.17 -19.06 -6.69
CA GLU A 15 -2.55 -17.75 -6.61
C GLU A 15 -2.07 -17.43 -5.18
N TYR A 16 -0.90 -16.79 -5.09
CA TYR A 16 -0.46 -16.05 -3.92
C TYR A 16 -0.19 -14.61 -4.34
N VAL A 17 -0.69 -13.65 -3.58
CA VAL A 17 -0.52 -12.22 -3.87
C VAL A 17 0.19 -11.57 -2.70
N LEU A 18 1.22 -10.78 -2.99
CA LEU A 18 1.87 -9.91 -2.02
C LEU A 18 1.83 -8.47 -2.54
N ALA A 19 1.31 -7.55 -1.74
CA ALA A 19 1.12 -6.15 -2.11
C ALA A 19 1.73 -5.18 -1.09
N ALA A 20 2.17 -4.03 -1.59
CA ALA A 20 2.62 -2.90 -0.81
C ALA A 20 1.98 -1.64 -1.34
N ILE A 21 1.53 -0.78 -0.42
CA ILE A 21 1.12 0.59 -0.73
C ILE A 21 2.25 1.50 -0.29
N THR A 22 2.67 2.39 -1.18
CA THR A 22 3.60 3.48 -0.89
C THR A 22 2.80 4.77 -0.83
N ILE A 23 2.92 5.48 0.28
CA ILE A 23 2.33 6.80 0.51
C ILE A 23 3.45 7.75 0.90
N HIS A 24 3.32 9.02 0.50
CA HIS A 24 4.20 10.05 1.01
C HIS A 24 3.89 10.31 2.49
N GLU A 25 4.90 10.56 3.31
CA GLU A 25 4.74 10.71 4.77
C GLU A 25 3.77 11.85 5.13
N SER A 26 3.78 12.95 4.36
CA SER A 26 2.83 14.07 4.57
C SER A 26 1.37 13.65 4.43
N GLU A 27 1.10 12.63 3.63
CA GLU A 27 -0.26 12.15 3.36
C GLU A 27 -0.73 11.11 4.39
N TYR A 28 0.18 10.60 5.24
CA TYR A 28 -0.15 9.52 6.19
C TYR A 28 -1.37 9.85 7.05
N LYS A 29 -1.40 11.05 7.65
CA LYS A 29 -2.52 11.48 8.49
C LYS A 29 -3.82 11.58 7.70
N HIS A 30 -3.75 12.14 6.48
CA HIS A 30 -4.92 12.28 5.61
C HIS A 30 -5.50 10.91 5.24
N VAL A 31 -4.64 9.95 4.89
CA VAL A 31 -5.03 8.56 4.60
C VAL A 31 -5.73 7.92 5.79
N GLU A 32 -5.13 8.06 6.98
CA GLU A 32 -5.70 7.53 8.21
C GLU A 32 -7.07 8.13 8.52
N ASP A 33 -7.24 9.44 8.31
CA ASP A 33 -8.51 10.15 8.53
C ASP A 33 -9.59 9.68 7.55
N GLU A 34 -9.27 9.56 6.27
CA GLU A 34 -10.23 9.09 5.26
C GLU A 34 -10.67 7.64 5.50
N LEU A 35 -9.73 6.75 5.86
CA LEU A 35 -10.07 5.37 6.21
C LEU A 35 -10.89 5.30 7.52
N SER A 36 -10.59 6.16 8.49
CA SER A 36 -11.34 6.25 9.75
C SER A 36 -12.78 6.70 9.52
N LYS A 37 -13.02 7.63 8.59
CA LYS A 37 -14.39 8.03 8.19
C LYS A 37 -15.19 6.85 7.65
N VAL A 38 -14.58 6.00 6.82
CA VAL A 38 -15.24 4.77 6.34
C VAL A 38 -15.55 3.83 7.51
N LYS A 39 -14.59 3.61 8.42
CA LYS A 39 -14.83 2.74 9.59
C LYS A 39 -16.00 3.25 10.45
N LEU A 40 -16.04 4.54 10.76
CA LEU A 40 -17.11 5.17 11.54
C LEU A 40 -18.49 5.10 10.86
N LEU A 41 -18.53 5.18 9.53
CA LEU A 41 -19.79 5.06 8.78
C LEU A 41 -20.47 3.70 9.01
N TYR A 42 -19.69 2.63 9.15
CA TYR A 42 -20.19 1.27 9.33
C TYR A 42 -20.25 0.82 10.79
N TYR A 43 -19.40 1.42 11.64
CA TYR A 43 -19.23 1.06 13.05
C TYR A 43 -19.13 2.32 13.94
N PRO A 44 -20.22 3.12 14.05
CA PRO A 44 -20.17 4.42 14.73
C PRO A 44 -19.89 4.32 16.23
N GLU A 45 -20.21 3.17 16.85
CA GLU A 45 -20.04 2.92 18.28
C GLU A 45 -18.64 2.35 18.64
N LYS A 46 -17.75 2.22 17.65
CA LYS A 46 -16.40 1.64 17.83
C LYS A 46 -15.33 2.69 17.54
N ASP A 47 -14.22 2.59 18.27
CA ASP A 47 -13.01 3.32 17.89
C ASP A 47 -12.51 2.80 16.53
N PRO A 48 -12.25 3.66 15.54
CA PRO A 48 -11.67 3.25 14.25
C PRO A 48 -10.37 2.47 14.36
N THR A 49 -9.56 2.67 15.41
CA THR A 49 -8.32 1.89 15.60
C THR A 49 -8.60 0.44 15.91
N ASP A 50 -9.75 0.13 16.51
CA ASP A 50 -10.17 -1.22 16.88
C ASP A 50 -10.93 -1.95 15.76
N VAL A 51 -11.23 -1.25 14.67
CA VAL A 51 -11.93 -1.79 13.51
C VAL A 51 -10.90 -2.18 12.44
N GLU A 52 -10.60 -3.46 12.36
CA GLU A 52 -9.78 -4.03 11.29
C GLU A 52 -10.66 -4.52 10.14
N ILE A 53 -10.32 -4.14 8.91
CA ILE A 53 -11.09 -4.46 7.70
C ILE A 53 -10.32 -5.51 6.91
N HIS A 54 -10.71 -6.77 7.07
CA HIS A 54 -10.16 -7.90 6.30
C HIS A 54 -11.14 -8.35 5.23
N ALA A 55 -10.73 -8.33 3.96
CA ALA A 55 -11.59 -8.72 2.83
C ALA A 55 -12.12 -10.16 2.99
N THR A 56 -11.28 -11.08 3.47
CA THR A 56 -11.67 -12.47 3.77
C THR A 56 -12.80 -12.54 4.79
N ASP A 57 -12.71 -11.78 5.88
CA ASP A 57 -13.73 -11.79 6.94
C ASP A 57 -15.03 -11.15 6.48
N ILE A 58 -14.96 -10.12 5.65
CA ILE A 58 -16.14 -9.54 5.00
C ILE A 58 -16.82 -10.61 4.15
N ILE A 59 -16.11 -11.25 3.22
CA ILE A 59 -16.70 -12.24 2.29
C ILE A 59 -17.29 -13.43 3.06
N SER A 60 -16.54 -13.95 4.04
CA SER A 60 -16.91 -15.14 4.82
C SER A 60 -17.78 -14.86 6.06
N ARG A 61 -18.25 -13.61 6.25
CA ARG A 61 -19.15 -13.19 7.35
C ARG A 61 -18.59 -13.48 8.75
N LYS A 62 -17.30 -13.22 8.96
CA LYS A 62 -16.62 -13.43 10.24
C LYS A 62 -16.63 -12.17 11.10
N GLY A 63 -16.42 -12.34 12.40
CA GLY A 63 -16.25 -11.24 13.36
C GLY A 63 -17.37 -10.20 13.29
N ILE A 64 -16.98 -8.93 13.20
CA ILE A 64 -17.88 -7.77 13.17
C ILE A 64 -18.72 -7.65 11.88
N PHE A 65 -18.50 -8.54 10.90
CA PHE A 65 -19.24 -8.56 9.62
C PHE A 65 -20.37 -9.59 9.59
N LYS A 66 -20.52 -10.41 10.64
CA LYS A 66 -21.47 -11.55 10.69
C LYS A 66 -22.91 -11.13 10.46
N GLU A 67 -23.32 -10.02 11.06
CA GLU A 67 -24.68 -9.50 11.02
C GLU A 67 -24.94 -8.56 9.83
N MET A 68 -23.94 -8.31 8.97
CA MET A 68 -24.10 -7.48 7.78
C MET A 68 -24.66 -8.30 6.62
N ASP A 69 -25.72 -7.79 5.97
CA ASP A 69 -26.22 -8.37 4.74
C ASP A 69 -25.20 -8.26 3.58
N VAL A 70 -25.47 -8.97 2.49
CA VAL A 70 -24.58 -8.99 1.31
C VAL A 70 -24.40 -7.59 0.73
N SER A 71 -25.47 -6.80 0.61
CA SER A 71 -25.44 -5.47 0.00
C SER A 71 -24.57 -4.51 0.80
N LYS A 72 -24.70 -4.51 2.13
CA LYS A 72 -23.92 -3.68 3.04
C LYS A 72 -22.44 -4.05 3.04
N ARG A 73 -22.12 -5.36 2.99
CA ARG A 73 -20.73 -5.84 2.87
C ARG A 73 -20.08 -5.44 1.55
N LEU A 74 -20.81 -5.55 0.45
CA LEU A 74 -20.33 -5.11 -0.86
C LEU A 74 -20.16 -3.58 -0.91
N GLN A 75 -21.04 -2.83 -0.25
CA GLN A 75 -20.92 -1.38 -0.16
C GLN A 75 -19.69 -0.97 0.68
N LEU A 76 -19.42 -1.66 1.80
CA LEU A 76 -18.20 -1.45 2.59
C LEU A 76 -16.94 -1.65 1.74
N LEU A 77 -16.86 -2.76 1.00
CA LEU A 77 -15.72 -3.02 0.10
C LEU A 77 -15.57 -1.92 -0.95
N LYS A 78 -16.68 -1.47 -1.56
CA LYS A 78 -16.66 -0.38 -2.54
C LYS A 78 -16.16 0.93 -1.91
N ASP A 79 -16.61 1.27 -0.71
CA ASP A 79 -16.24 2.51 -0.05
C ASP A 79 -14.76 2.52 0.34
N VAL A 80 -14.23 1.39 0.80
CA VAL A 80 -12.78 1.20 1.05
C VAL A 80 -11.99 1.38 -0.24
N LEU A 81 -12.38 0.70 -1.33
CA LEU A 81 -11.70 0.81 -2.62
C LEU A 81 -11.76 2.22 -3.22
N ASN A 82 -12.91 2.89 -3.10
CA ASN A 82 -13.10 4.27 -3.54
C ASN A 82 -12.23 5.24 -2.75
N THR A 83 -12.06 4.99 -1.44
CA THR A 83 -11.19 5.80 -0.58
C THR A 83 -9.73 5.64 -0.99
N LEU A 84 -9.27 4.38 -1.18
CA LEU A 84 -7.93 4.10 -1.69
C LEU A 84 -7.67 4.74 -3.07
N GLY A 85 -8.68 4.77 -3.95
CA GLY A 85 -8.57 5.40 -5.27
C GLY A 85 -8.47 6.93 -5.25
N LYS A 86 -8.78 7.58 -4.13
CA LYS A 86 -8.65 9.05 -3.96
C LYS A 86 -7.35 9.46 -3.28
N ILE A 87 -6.69 8.50 -2.62
CA ILE A 87 -5.43 8.74 -1.93
C ILE A 87 -4.30 8.77 -2.97
N ASP A 88 -3.41 9.75 -2.87
CA ASP A 88 -2.16 9.75 -3.63
C ASP A 88 -1.22 8.66 -3.09
N CYS A 89 -1.39 7.46 -3.63
CA CYS A 89 -0.57 6.31 -3.29
C CYS A 89 -0.15 5.54 -4.54
N THR A 90 0.94 4.81 -4.41
CA THR A 90 1.36 3.83 -5.41
C THR A 90 1.22 2.42 -4.85
N VAL A 91 0.41 1.60 -5.53
CA VAL A 91 0.27 0.17 -5.21
C VAL A 91 1.27 -0.63 -6.02
N ASN A 92 2.14 -1.37 -5.34
CA ASN A 92 3.02 -2.36 -5.94
C ASN A 92 2.52 -3.75 -5.54
N CYS A 93 2.32 -4.64 -6.49
CA CYS A 93 1.75 -5.96 -6.24
C CYS A 93 2.54 -7.02 -7.01
N VAL A 94 2.68 -8.20 -6.43
CA VAL A 94 3.20 -9.42 -7.05
C VAL A 94 2.14 -10.50 -6.97
N LEU A 95 1.73 -11.01 -8.13
CA LEU A 95 0.92 -12.20 -8.26
C LEU A 95 1.85 -13.37 -8.62
N VAL A 96 1.84 -14.41 -7.78
CA VAL A 96 2.54 -15.66 -8.02
C VAL A 96 1.54 -16.75 -8.35
N ARG A 97 1.74 -17.39 -9.50
CA ARG A 97 1.01 -18.57 -9.95
C ARG A 97 1.76 -19.82 -9.52
N LYS A 98 1.32 -20.44 -8.41
CA LYS A 98 2.05 -21.54 -7.74
C LYS A 98 2.16 -22.77 -8.63
N ASP A 99 1.13 -23.05 -9.43
CA ASP A 99 1.11 -24.12 -10.42
C ASP A 99 2.30 -24.07 -11.39
N LEU A 100 2.72 -22.86 -11.80
CA LEU A 100 3.84 -22.66 -12.73
C LEU A 100 5.23 -22.83 -12.07
N LEU A 101 5.30 -22.75 -10.74
CA LEU A 101 6.55 -22.82 -9.98
C LEU A 101 6.75 -24.17 -9.27
N LYS A 102 5.71 -24.99 -9.19
CA LYS A 102 5.72 -26.27 -8.47
C LYS A 102 6.84 -27.17 -8.96
N GLY A 103 7.65 -27.69 -8.03
CA GLY A 103 8.81 -28.53 -8.31
C GLY A 103 10.07 -27.78 -8.80
N ARG A 104 10.01 -26.46 -8.99
CA ARG A 104 11.16 -25.62 -9.38
C ARG A 104 11.59 -24.65 -8.30
N VAL A 105 10.63 -24.14 -7.54
CA VAL A 105 10.84 -23.23 -6.43
C VAL A 105 10.30 -23.90 -5.18
N ALA A 106 11.07 -23.87 -4.07
CA ALA A 106 10.60 -24.38 -2.79
C ALA A 106 9.91 -23.29 -1.96
N ASP A 107 10.40 -22.05 -2.07
CA ASP A 107 10.02 -20.92 -1.24
C ASP A 107 9.35 -19.84 -2.09
N VAL A 108 8.03 -19.97 -2.24
CA VAL A 108 7.18 -19.03 -3.01
C VAL A 108 7.17 -17.65 -2.37
N ASP A 109 7.20 -17.59 -1.04
CA ASP A 109 7.07 -16.36 -0.28
C ASP A 109 8.29 -15.45 -0.52
N ASN A 110 9.49 -16.00 -0.36
CA ASN A 110 10.73 -15.28 -0.61
C ASN A 110 10.84 -14.80 -2.07
N VAL A 111 10.33 -15.58 -3.04
CA VAL A 111 10.24 -15.13 -4.43
C VAL A 111 9.30 -13.93 -4.58
N ALA A 112 8.13 -13.97 -3.94
CA ALA A 112 7.20 -12.84 -3.95
C ALA A 112 7.84 -11.58 -3.33
N TYR A 113 8.51 -11.70 -2.18
CA TYR A 113 9.23 -10.61 -1.54
C TYR A 113 10.33 -10.03 -2.42
N LYS A 114 11.15 -10.86 -3.07
CA LYS A 114 12.21 -10.40 -3.99
C LYS A 114 11.65 -9.56 -5.12
N PHE A 115 10.60 -10.04 -5.78
CA PHE A 115 9.97 -9.30 -6.87
C PHE A 115 9.25 -8.04 -6.39
N LEU A 116 8.64 -8.07 -5.20
CA LEU A 116 7.98 -6.90 -4.64
C LEU A 116 9.01 -5.82 -4.31
N PHE A 117 10.12 -6.21 -3.69
CA PHE A 117 11.23 -5.31 -3.38
C PHE A 117 11.81 -4.68 -4.65
N GLU A 118 12.07 -5.47 -5.69
CA GLU A 118 12.53 -4.95 -6.99
C GLU A 118 11.55 -3.93 -7.57
N ARG A 119 10.24 -4.23 -7.54
CA ARG A 119 9.20 -3.30 -8.00
C ARG A 119 9.18 -2.01 -7.18
N LEU A 120 9.30 -2.10 -5.87
CA LEU A 120 9.41 -0.94 -5.00
C LEU A 120 10.62 -0.08 -5.38
N CYS A 121 11.80 -0.67 -5.56
CA CYS A 121 12.99 0.07 -6.00
C CYS A 121 12.77 0.78 -7.34
N LEU A 122 12.22 0.09 -8.33
CA LEU A 122 11.93 0.65 -9.66
C LEU A 122 10.91 1.80 -9.58
N THR A 123 9.88 1.66 -8.75
CA THR A 123 8.89 2.71 -8.50
C THR A 123 9.55 3.94 -7.89
N HIS A 124 10.36 3.79 -6.85
CA HIS A 124 11.06 4.91 -6.22
C HIS A 124 12.06 5.58 -7.17
N GLN A 125 12.79 4.81 -7.98
CA GLN A 125 13.67 5.38 -9.01
C GLN A 125 12.90 6.22 -10.03
N LYS A 126 11.71 5.78 -10.46
CA LYS A 126 10.86 6.55 -11.38
C LYS A 126 10.34 7.83 -10.74
N LEU A 127 9.90 7.77 -9.49
CA LEU A 127 9.43 8.94 -8.73
C LEU A 127 10.56 9.96 -8.55
N ASN A 128 11.75 9.52 -8.12
CA ASN A 128 12.91 10.41 -7.93
C ASN A 128 13.40 11.02 -9.24
N LYS A 129 13.34 10.28 -10.36
CA LYS A 129 13.65 10.83 -11.70
C LYS A 129 12.65 11.91 -12.14
N LYS A 130 11.37 11.78 -11.79
CA LYS A 130 10.36 12.81 -12.08
C LYS A 130 10.63 14.07 -11.27
N LEU A 131 10.96 13.94 -9.98
CA LEU A 131 11.29 15.07 -9.11
C LEU A 131 12.51 15.84 -9.64
N THR A 132 13.60 15.14 -9.93
CA THR A 132 14.83 15.76 -10.46
C THR A 132 14.65 16.41 -11.84
N ARG A 133 13.79 15.87 -12.72
CA ARG A 133 13.45 16.51 -14.00
C ARG A 133 12.52 17.73 -13.82
N GLY A 134 11.56 17.65 -12.89
CA GLY A 134 10.67 18.76 -12.54
C GLY A 134 11.43 19.94 -11.92
N GLU A 135 12.43 19.65 -11.09
CA GLU A 135 13.35 20.64 -10.54
C GLU A 135 14.25 21.26 -11.62
N GLN A 136 14.68 20.51 -12.64
CA GLN A 136 15.43 21.09 -13.77
C GLN A 136 14.60 22.06 -14.62
N THR A 137 13.29 21.82 -14.76
CA THR A 137 12.39 22.79 -15.42
C THR A 137 12.15 24.05 -14.58
N LEU A 138 12.11 23.93 -13.24
CA LEU A 138 11.95 25.07 -12.33
C LEU A 138 13.26 25.85 -12.11
N ASN A 139 14.41 25.18 -12.13
CA ASN A 139 15.73 25.80 -11.92
C ASN A 139 16.32 26.48 -13.18
N SER A 140 15.56 26.60 -14.27
CA SER A 140 15.90 27.53 -15.35
C SER A 140 15.60 29.00 -14.98
N GLY A 141 14.86 29.23 -13.88
CA GLY A 141 14.84 30.50 -13.16
C GLY A 141 15.81 30.44 -11.98
N SER A 142 17.00 31.02 -12.17
CA SER A 142 18.06 31.26 -11.19
C SER A 142 17.65 31.24 -9.70
N PHE A 143 18.10 30.22 -8.97
CA PHE A 143 18.17 30.24 -7.50
C PHE A 143 19.59 29.90 -7.05
N SER A 144 20.34 30.92 -6.61
CA SER A 144 21.68 30.74 -6.05
C SER A 144 21.58 30.25 -4.61
N TRP A 145 22.02 29.02 -4.34
CA TRP A 145 22.27 28.59 -2.98
C TRP A 145 23.53 29.26 -2.45
N ILE A 146 23.39 29.98 -1.34
CA ILE A 146 24.47 30.53 -0.52
C ILE A 146 25.42 29.39 -0.17
N ARG A 147 26.65 29.43 -0.70
CA ARG A 147 27.74 28.60 -0.20
C ARG A 147 28.08 29.07 1.21
N SER A 148 27.92 28.19 2.18
CA SER A 148 28.41 28.34 3.55
C SER A 148 29.92 28.67 3.52
N ASN A 149 30.26 29.80 4.15
CA ASN A 149 31.62 30.33 4.22
C ASN A 149 32.37 29.63 5.38
N PRO A 150 33.47 28.87 5.16
CA PRO A 150 34.07 28.04 6.22
C PRO A 150 34.90 28.80 7.28
N ASN A 151 34.91 30.14 7.29
CA ASN A 151 35.86 30.93 8.08
C ASN A 151 35.27 31.71 9.28
N LEU A 152 34.12 31.31 9.80
CA LEU A 152 33.56 31.90 11.03
C LEU A 152 33.44 30.89 12.18
N MET A 153 34.58 30.31 12.58
CA MET A 153 34.79 29.79 13.94
C MET A 153 36.23 30.07 14.38
N ARG A 154 36.51 31.35 14.67
CA ARG A 154 37.55 31.77 15.60
C ARG A 154 37.10 33.07 16.25
N ARG A 155 36.39 32.97 17.38
CA ARG A 155 36.51 33.82 18.57
C ARG A 155 35.99 33.04 19.76
#